data_AF-A0A411Z2W7-F1
#
_entry.id   AF-A0A411Z2W7-F1
#
_cell.length_a   1.000
_cell.length_b   1.000
_cell.length_c   1.000
_cell.angle_alpha   90.00
_cell.angle_beta   90.00
_cell.angle_gamma   90.00
#
_symmetry.space_group_name_H-M   'P 1'
#
loop_
_entity.id
_entity.type
_entity.pdbx_description
1 polymer ?
#
loop_
_entity_poly.entity_id
_entity_poly.type
_entity_poly.pdbx_seq_one_letter_code
_entity_poly.pdbx_strand_id
1 'polypeptide(L)' 'MKKLALAAALTVAASTAFAGGMVEPVMEPVVVAAETSSSAGGIVVPLLLLLIIAAAASN' A
#
# COMPACT_ATOMS: atom_id res chain seq x y z
N MET A 1 22.46 1.86 -18.63
CA MET A 1 21.44 2.88 -18.96
C MET A 1 20.00 2.43 -18.68
N LYS A 2 19.59 1.18 -18.97
CA LYS A 2 18.22 0.67 -18.65
C LYS A 2 17.85 0.61 -17.16
N LYS A 3 18.82 0.43 -16.27
CA LYS A 3 18.59 0.34 -14.81
C LYS A 3 18.15 1.68 -14.19
N LEU A 4 18.65 2.79 -14.73
CA LEU A 4 18.31 4.14 -14.24
C LEU A 4 16.91 4.56 -14.68
N ALA A 5 16.51 4.20 -15.90
CA ALA A 5 15.16 4.44 -16.38
C ALA A 5 14.10 3.73 -15.53
N LEU A 6 14.38 2.46 -15.14
CA LEU A 6 13.48 1.70 -14.28
C LEU A 6 13.44 2.28 -12.85
N ALA A 7 14.59 2.67 -12.31
CA ALA A 7 14.66 3.32 -11.01
C ALA A 7 13.86 4.63 -10.99
N ALA A 8 14.05 5.49 -11.98
CA ALA A 8 13.33 6.76 -12.09
C ALA A 8 11.81 6.58 -12.25
N ALA A 9 11.38 5.60 -13.04
CA ALA A 9 9.95 5.29 -13.19
C ALA A 9 9.33 4.84 -11.87
N LEU A 10 10.04 4.02 -11.09
CA LEU A 10 9.57 3.56 -9.78
C LEU A 10 9.51 4.70 -8.75
N THR A 11 10.51 5.59 -8.73
CA THR A 11 10.53 6.74 -7.81
C THR A 11 9.39 7.71 -8.10
N VAL A 12 9.10 7.98 -9.39
CA VAL A 12 7.96 8.82 -9.79
C VAL A 12 6.63 8.18 -9.40
N ALA A 13 6.45 6.88 -9.65
CA ALA A 13 5.22 6.18 -9.29
C ALA A 13 4.97 6.19 -7.77
N ALA A 14 6.02 6.03 -6.96
CA ALA A 14 5.94 6.05 -5.51
C ALA A 14 5.61 7.43 -4.90
N SER A 15 5.73 8.51 -5.66
CA SER A 15 5.54 9.88 -5.15
C SER A 15 4.11 10.15 -4.65
N THR A 16 3.12 9.36 -5.08
CA THR A 16 1.71 9.49 -4.65
C THR A 16 1.37 8.76 -3.35
N ALA A 17 2.29 7.94 -2.84
CA ALA A 17 2.10 7.20 -1.58
C ALA A 17 2.39 8.06 -0.33
N PHE A 18 2.78 9.32 -0.50
CA PHE A 18 3.03 10.22 0.63
C PHE A 18 1.69 10.74 1.17
N ALA A 19 1.26 10.18 2.30
CA ALA A 19 0.14 10.70 3.08
C ALA A 19 0.54 12.10 3.59
N GLY A 20 -0.01 13.15 2.97
CA GLY A 20 0.24 14.54 3.35
C GLY A 20 -0.02 14.81 4.83
N GLY A 21 0.52 15.92 5.34
CA GLY A 21 0.40 16.30 6.75
C GLY A 21 -1.07 16.40 7.19
N MET A 22 -1.42 15.65 8.23
CA MET A 22 -2.77 15.68 8.82
C MET A 22 -3.01 17.06 9.45
N VAL A 23 -3.97 17.81 8.93
CA VAL A 23 -4.51 18.99 9.60
C VAL A 23 -5.25 18.52 10.85
N GLU A 24 -5.03 19.19 11.98
CA GLU A 24 -5.66 18.83 13.26
C GLU A 24 -7.19 18.78 13.11
N PRO A 25 -7.82 17.61 13.35
CA PRO A 25 -9.26 17.47 13.20
C PRO A 25 -9.97 18.12 14.38
N VAL A 26 -10.62 19.25 14.13
CA VAL A 26 -11.51 19.90 15.09
C VAL A 26 -12.90 19.25 14.94
N MET A 27 -13.17 18.18 15.71
CA MET A 27 -14.45 17.48 15.68
C MET A 27 -14.94 17.20 17.11
N GLU A 28 -16.18 17.58 17.42
CA GLU A 28 -16.85 17.16 18.66
C GLU A 28 -17.06 15.64 18.66
N PRO A 29 -16.95 14.96 19.82
CA PRO A 29 -16.93 13.51 19.87
C PRO A 29 -18.30 12.93 19.50
N VAL A 30 -18.47 12.64 18.21
CA VAL A 30 -19.57 11.80 17.73
C VAL A 30 -19.26 10.37 18.17
N VAL A 31 -20.25 9.71 18.76
CA VAL A 31 -20.21 8.28 19.10
C VAL A 31 -20.24 7.47 17.80
N VAL A 32 -19.16 7.52 17.03
CA VAL A 32 -18.97 6.72 15.84
C VAL A 32 -18.64 5.32 16.35
N ALA A 33 -19.57 4.38 16.18
CA ALA A 33 -19.24 2.96 16.32
C ALA A 33 -18.04 2.70 15.40
N ALA A 34 -16.88 2.42 16.00
CA ALA A 34 -15.64 2.27 15.27
C ALA A 34 -15.73 1.00 14.41
N GLU A 35 -16.14 1.16 13.15
CA GLU A 35 -16.03 0.11 12.15
C GLU A 35 -14.54 -0.12 11.88
N THR A 36 -13.94 -1.00 12.67
CA THR A 36 -12.55 -1.39 12.50
C THR A 36 -12.45 -2.36 11.32
N SER A 37 -11.82 -1.88 10.25
CA SER A 37 -11.41 -2.73 9.14
C SER A 37 -9.90 -2.96 9.24
N SER A 38 -9.48 -4.18 8.95
CA SER A 38 -8.05 -4.54 8.98
C SER A 38 -7.31 -3.78 7.89
N SER A 39 -6.29 -3.01 8.27
CA SER A 39 -5.35 -2.33 7.34
C SER A 39 -4.57 -3.33 6.48
N ALA A 40 -4.55 -4.62 6.87
CA ALA A 40 -3.96 -5.70 6.10
C ALA A 40 -4.86 -6.23 4.97
N GLY A 41 -6.13 -5.80 4.86
CA GLY A 41 -7.05 -6.31 3.83
C GLY A 41 -6.53 -6.18 2.40
N GLY A 42 -5.80 -5.10 2.10
CA GLY A 42 -5.21 -4.86 0.78
C GLY A 42 -3.96 -5.71 0.46
N ILE A 43 -3.29 -6.30 1.46
CA ILE A 43 -2.01 -7.01 1.25
C ILE A 43 -2.16 -8.51 1.02
N VAL A 44 -3.31 -9.10 1.39
CA VAL A 44 -3.56 -10.54 1.29
C VAL A 44 -3.50 -11.02 -0.16
N VAL A 45 -4.17 -10.32 -1.08
CA VAL A 45 -4.19 -10.70 -2.51
C VAL A 45 -2.79 -10.65 -3.15
N PRO A 46 -1.99 -9.58 -2.97
CA PRO A 46 -0.59 -9.56 -3.42
C PRO A 46 0.26 -10.70 -2.88
N LEU A 47 0.15 -11.02 -1.58
CA LEU A 47 0.95 -12.09 -0.97
C LEU A 47 0.61 -13.47 -1.53
N LEU A 48 -0.68 -13.77 -1.73
CA LEU A 48 -1.10 -15.02 -2.35
C LEU A 48 -0.60 -15.15 -3.79
N LEU A 49 -0.61 -14.05 -4.55
CA LEU A 49 -0.07 -14.03 -5.91
C LEU A 49 1.44 -14.31 -5.92
N LEU A 50 2.20 -13.73 -4.99
CA LEU A 50 3.64 -14.02 -4.84
C LEU A 50 3.90 -15.49 -4.48
N LEU A 51 3.08 -16.10 -3.61
CA LEU A 51 3.20 -17.51 -3.26
C LEU A 51 2.98 -18.44 -4.45
N ILE A 52 1.98 -18.14 -5.30
CA ILE A 52 1.70 -18.92 -6.51
C ILE A 52 2.87 -18.85 -7.49
N ILE A 53 3.44 -17.65 -7.69
CA ILE A 53 4.62 -17.47 -8.55
C ILE A 53 5.82 -18.23 -8.00
N ALA A 54 6.06 -18.16 -6.69
CA ALA A 54 7.17 -18.87 -6.04
C ALA A 54 7.03 -20.39 -6.21
N ALA A 55 5.83 -20.94 -6.00
CA ALA A 55 5.56 -22.36 -6.18
C ALA A 55 5.75 -22.82 -7.64
N ALA A 56 5.31 -22.01 -8.60
CA ALA A 56 5.51 -22.29 -10.03
C ALA A 56 6.98 -22.23 -10.46
N ALA A 57 7.77 -21.35 -9.85
CA ALA A 57 9.20 -21.21 -10.13
C ALA A 57 10.09 -22.27 -9.44
N SER A 58 9.55 -22.99 -8.44
CA SER A 58 10.29 -24.00 -7.67
C SER A 58 10.12 -25.44 -8.17
N ASN A 59 9.51 -25.63 -9.35
CA ASN A 59 9.34 -26.93 -10.04
C ASN A 59 10.28 -27.05 -11.23
#